data_AF-A0A6P0Y6T6-F1
#
_entry.id   AF-A0A6P0Y6T6-F1
#
_cell.length_a   1.000
_cell.length_b   1.000
_cell.length_c   1.000
_cell.angle_alpha   90.00
_cell.angle_beta   90.00
_cell.angle_gamma   90.00
#
_symmetry.space_group_name_H-M   'P 1'
#
loop_
_entity.id
_entity.type
_entity.pdbx_description
1 polymer ?
#
loop_
_entity_poly.entity_id
_entity_poly.type
_entity_poly.pdbx_seq_one_letter_code
_entity_poly.pdbx_strand_id
1 'polypeptide(L)'
;MNRKEEQVIQGLSCLHLIYETHLLNSETHQQTIDNIFSYLGTYSVPVKTKMKKISTHNLADDIINYEEVVDFIQATKYHHFLEN
;
A
#
# COMPACT_ATOMS: atom_id res chain seq x y z
N MET A 1 -0.82 -5.62 13.44
CA MET A 1 -1.76 -6.59 14.02
C MET A 1 -1.80 -6.37 15.51
N ASN A 2 -2.99 -6.29 16.13
CA ASN A 2 -3.08 -6.13 17.58
C ASN A 2 -2.80 -7.48 18.26
N ARG A 3 -2.08 -7.46 19.40
CA ARG A 3 -1.64 -8.66 20.15
C ARG A 3 -2.80 -9.60 20.56
N LYS A 4 -4.02 -9.09 20.64
CA LYS A 4 -5.25 -9.86 20.91
C LYS A 4 -5.77 -10.59 19.68
N GLU A 5 -5.65 -9.99 18.51
CA GLU A 5 -6.09 -10.62 17.26
C GLU A 5 -5.23 -11.86 17.01
N GLU A 6 -3.90 -11.73 17.11
CA GLU A 6 -2.95 -12.85 16.95
C GLU A 6 -3.29 -14.07 17.83
N GLN A 7 -3.73 -13.85 19.07
CA GLN A 7 -4.12 -14.93 19.98
C GLN A 7 -5.40 -15.66 19.57
N VAL A 8 -6.32 -14.96 18.91
CA VAL A 8 -7.58 -15.55 18.41
C VAL A 8 -7.32 -16.36 17.14
N ILE A 9 -6.30 -16.01 16.35
CA ILE A 9 -5.93 -16.70 15.11
C ILE A 9 -4.91 -17.82 15.34
N GLN A 10 -4.34 -17.95 16.55
CA GLN A 10 -3.46 -19.06 16.95
C GLN A 10 -4.23 -20.40 16.91
N GLY A 11 -4.28 -21.03 15.73
CA GLY A 11 -4.99 -22.28 15.50
C GLY A 11 -5.77 -22.32 14.19
N LEU A 12 -5.94 -21.16 13.54
CA LEU A 12 -6.50 -21.08 12.20
C LEU A 12 -5.36 -20.95 11.19
N SER A 13 -5.44 -21.70 10.10
CA SER A 13 -4.60 -21.43 8.93
C SER A 13 -4.99 -20.03 8.45
N CYS A 14 -4.11 -19.04 8.53
CA CYS A 14 -4.36 -17.68 8.07
C CYS A 14 -3.22 -17.20 7.18
N LEU A 15 -3.55 -16.54 6.07
CA LEU A 15 -2.58 -15.88 5.22
C LEU A 15 -2.40 -14.44 5.67
N HIS A 16 -1.18 -14.07 6.07
CA HIS A 16 -0.86 -12.71 6.47
C HIS A 16 -0.42 -11.88 5.27
N LEU A 17 -1.13 -10.78 5.01
CA LEU A 17 -0.85 -9.86 3.90
C LEU A 17 -0.69 -8.44 4.43
N ILE A 18 0.38 -7.80 4.00
CA ILE A 18 0.74 -6.42 4.31
C ILE A 18 0.67 -5.61 3.01
N TYR A 19 -0.08 -4.51 2.99
CA TYR A 19 -0.30 -3.73 1.77
C TYR A 19 1.01 -3.23 1.15
N GLU A 20 1.87 -2.63 1.97
CA GLU A 20 3.13 -2.00 1.57
C GLU A 20 4.10 -2.98 0.91
N THR A 21 4.05 -4.26 1.32
CA THR A 21 4.94 -5.30 0.81
C THR A 21 4.33 -6.05 -0.37
N HIS A 22 3.03 -6.34 -0.31
CA HIS A 22 2.38 -7.32 -1.19
C HIS A 22 1.53 -6.68 -2.30
N LEU A 23 0.99 -5.48 -2.07
CA LEU A 23 0.01 -4.84 -2.96
C LEU A 23 0.40 -3.43 -3.42
N LEU A 24 1.39 -2.80 -2.80
CA LEU A 24 1.84 -1.46 -3.19
C LEU A 24 2.59 -1.47 -4.52
N ASN A 25 3.54 -2.41 -4.70
CA ASN A 25 4.30 -2.54 -5.94
C ASN A 25 3.61 -3.51 -6.91
N SER A 26 3.33 -3.08 -8.13
CA SER A 26 2.74 -3.92 -9.18
C SER A 26 3.57 -5.16 -9.52
N GLU A 27 4.88 -5.11 -9.30
CA GLU A 27 5.78 -6.23 -9.56
C GLU A 27 5.52 -7.41 -8.61
N THR A 28 5.02 -7.15 -7.39
CA THR A 28 4.77 -8.19 -6.37
C THR A 28 3.34 -8.72 -6.40
N HIS A 29 2.47 -8.18 -7.27
CA HIS A 29 1.06 -8.54 -7.33
C HIS A 29 0.85 -9.99 -7.75
N GLN A 30 1.52 -10.46 -8.81
CA GLN A 30 1.32 -11.83 -9.28
C GLN A 30 1.74 -12.85 -8.22
N GLN A 31 2.92 -12.65 -7.63
CA GLN A 31 3.43 -13.51 -6.56
C GLN A 31 2.50 -13.53 -5.34
N THR A 32 1.98 -12.37 -4.94
CA THR A 32 1.02 -12.26 -3.83
C THR A 32 -0.26 -13.03 -4.12
N ILE A 33 -0.77 -12.90 -5.34
CA ILE A 33 -1.98 -13.60 -5.76
C ILE A 33 -1.75 -15.11 -5.88
N ASP A 34 -0.58 -15.55 -6.35
CA ASP A 34 -0.21 -16.97 -6.37
C ASP A 34 -0.23 -17.57 -4.96
N ASN A 35 0.28 -16.84 -3.97
CA ASN A 35 0.23 -17.27 -2.56
C ASN A 35 -1.21 -17.37 -2.03
N ILE A 36 -2.08 -16.42 -2.42
CA ILE A 36 -3.50 -16.46 -2.07
C ILE A 36 -4.19 -17.68 -2.69
N PHE A 37 -3.98 -17.93 -3.98
CA PHE A 37 -4.56 -19.08 -4.67
C PHE A 37 -4.06 -20.40 -4.09
N SER A 38 -2.76 -20.49 -3.79
CA SER A 38 -2.18 -21.66 -3.10
C SER A 38 -2.79 -21.87 -1.73
N TYR A 39 -3.00 -20.82 -0.94
CA TYR A 39 -3.63 -20.90 0.36
C TYR A 39 -5.11 -21.35 0.27
N LEU A 40 -5.82 -20.92 -0.78
CA LEU A 40 -7.20 -21.34 -1.06
C LEU A 40 -7.31 -22.73 -1.71
N GLY A 41 -6.18 -23.36 -2.07
CA GLY A 41 -6.17 -24.66 -2.75
C GLY A 41 -6.71 -24.61 -4.18
N THR A 42 -6.51 -23.50 -4.87
CA THR A 42 -7.06 -23.23 -6.21
C THR A 42 -5.96 -22.88 -7.21
N TYR A 43 -6.27 -22.99 -8.51
CA TYR A 43 -5.31 -22.67 -9.56
C TYR A 43 -5.14 -21.16 -9.71
N SER A 44 -3.89 -20.70 -9.77
CA SER A 44 -3.59 -19.29 -10.02
C SER A 44 -3.84 -18.91 -11.47
N VAL A 45 -4.23 -17.65 -11.68
CA VAL A 45 -4.43 -17.04 -12.99
C VAL A 45 -3.62 -15.73 -13.10
N PRO A 46 -3.16 -15.37 -14.31
CA PRO A 46 -2.46 -14.11 -14.51
C PRO A 46 -3.31 -12.89 -14.15
N VAL A 47 -2.81 -12.06 -13.26
CA VAL A 47 -3.47 -10.86 -12.76
C VAL A 47 -3.27 -9.73 -13.77
N LYS A 48 -4.38 -9.17 -14.26
CA LYS A 48 -4.36 -7.98 -15.11
C LYS A 48 -5.33 -6.95 -14.55
N THR A 49 -4.83 -5.77 -14.21
CA THR A 49 -5.68 -4.64 -13.89
C THR A 49 -5.94 -3.82 -15.15
N LYS A 50 -7.22 -3.55 -15.42
CA LYS A 50 -7.62 -2.54 -16.42
C LYS A 50 -7.78 -1.15 -15.79
N MET A 51 -7.56 -1.04 -14.47
CA MET A 51 -7.68 0.23 -13.76
C MET A 51 -6.44 1.07 -14.04
N LYS A 52 -6.68 2.24 -14.64
CA LYS A 52 -5.68 3.29 -14.76
C LYS A 52 -5.69 4.10 -13.46
N LYS A 53 -4.52 4.46 -12.94
CA LYS A 53 -4.40 5.40 -11.81
C LYS A 53 -5.13 6.69 -12.19
N ILE A 54 -6.25 6.97 -11.52
CA ILE A 54 -7.11 8.14 -11.78
C ILE A 54 -6.59 9.38 -11.06
N SER A 55 -5.70 9.20 -10.08
CA SER A 55 -4.94 10.28 -9.44
C SER A 55 -3.88 10.82 -10.40
N THR A 56 -4.33 11.58 -11.38
CA THR A 56 -3.52 12.51 -12.18
C THR A 56 -3.46 13.90 -11.55
N HIS A 57 -4.18 14.14 -10.45
CA HIS A 57 -4.04 15.37 -9.68
C HIS A 57 -2.71 15.33 -8.92
N ASN A 58 -1.98 16.44 -8.97
CA ASN A 58 -0.85 16.60 -8.08
C ASN A 58 -1.42 16.60 -6.67
N LEU A 59 -0.77 15.93 -5.72
CA LEU A 59 -1.21 15.94 -4.32
C LEU A 59 -1.35 17.39 -3.79
N ALA A 60 -0.57 18.32 -4.36
CA ALA A 60 -0.70 19.75 -4.15
C ALA A 60 -2.10 20.31 -4.45
N ASP A 61 -2.78 19.79 -5.48
CA ASP A 61 -4.13 20.21 -5.87
C ASP A 61 -5.20 19.72 -4.87
N ASP A 62 -4.91 18.66 -4.11
CA ASP A 62 -5.82 18.10 -3.10
C ASP A 62 -5.64 18.75 -1.71
N ILE A 63 -4.57 19.53 -1.50
CA ILE A 63 -4.26 20.21 -0.24
C ILE A 63 -4.67 21.68 -0.36
N ILE A 64 -5.80 22.04 0.27
CA ILE A 64 -6.39 23.38 0.24
C ILE A 64 -5.38 24.49 0.59
N ASN A 65 -4.41 24.20 1.47
CA ASN A 65 -3.37 25.12 1.91
C ASN A 65 -1.95 24.60 1.63
N TYR A 66 -1.75 24.02 0.45
CA TYR A 66 -0.45 23.42 0.06
C TYR A 66 0.73 24.38 0.26
N GLU A 67 0.58 25.65 -0.15
CA GLU A 67 1.63 26.67 0.00
C GLU A 67 2.02 26.89 1.47
N GLU A 68 1.05 27.00 2.39
CA GLU A 68 1.32 27.16 3.82
C GLU A 68 2.08 25.95 4.40
N VAL A 69 1.75 24.75 3.93
CA VAL A 69 2.39 23.51 4.36
C VAL A 69 3.83 23.45 3.86
N VAL A 70 4.07 23.84 2.60
CA VAL A 70 5.42 23.94 2.03
C VAL A 70 6.26 24.96 2.78
N ASP A 71 5.72 26.16 3.01
CA ASP A 71 6.41 27.23 3.75
C ASP A 71 6.77 26.79 5.18
N PHE A 72 5.85 26.12 5.87
CA PHE A 72 6.09 25.59 7.20
C PHE A 72 7.21 24.53 7.18
N ILE A 73 7.15 23.56 6.28
CA ILE A 73 8.14 22.47 6.21
C ILE A 73 9.52 23.00 5.80
N GLN A 74 9.57 23.97 4.90
CA GLN A 74 10.82 24.59 4.42
C GLN A 74 11.58 25.29 5.55
N ALA A 75 10.86 25.85 6.54
CA ALA A 75 11.46 26.44 7.73
C ALA A 75 12.00 25.41 8.74
N THR A 76 11.84 24.10 8.49
CA THR A 76 12.27 23.04 9.41
C THR A 76 13.46 22.22 8.89
N LYS A 77 14.04 21.41 9.78
CA LYS A 77 15.03 20.38 9.41
C LYS A 77 14.50 19.34 8.40
N TYR A 78 13.19 19.32 8.14
CA TYR A 78 12.51 18.41 7.23
C TYR A 78 12.37 18.96 5.81
N HIS A 79 12.95 20.12 5.50
CA HIS A 79 12.95 20.70 4.15
C HIS A 79 13.38 19.73 3.04
N HIS A 80 14.27 18.77 3.32
CA HIS A 80 14.70 17.74 2.37
C HIS A 80 13.56 16.83 1.86
N PHE A 81 12.41 16.78 2.55
CA PHE A 81 11.23 16.07 2.06
C PHE A 81 10.45 16.85 1.00
N LEU A 82 10.78 18.13 0.76
CA LEU A 82 10.21 18.95 -0.31
C LEU A 82 10.99 18.82 -1.64
N GLU A 83 12.19 18.22 -1.60
CA GLU A 83 13.01 17.97 -2.78
C GLU A 83 12.57 16.62 -3.39
N ASN A 84 11.99 16.66 -4.60
CA ASN A 84 11.57 15.47 -5.36
C ASN A 84 12.75 14.78 -6.04
#